data_AF-A0A7S3HQH2-F1
#
_entry.id   AF-A0A7S3HQH2-F1
#
_cell.length_a   1.000
_cell.length_b   1.000
_cell.length_c   1.000
_cell.angle_alpha   90.00
_cell.angle_beta   90.00
_cell.angle_gamma   90.00
#
_symmetry.space_group_name_H-M   'P 1'
#
loop_
_entity.id
_entity.type
_entity.pdbx_description
1 polymer ?
#
loop_
_entity_poly.entity_id
_entity_poly.type
_entity_poly.pdbx_seq_one_letter_code
_entity_poly.pdbx_strand_id
1 'polypeptide(L)'
;RRLACARMKSLLIIVALLACSVQSKQFFSRGSTSFKKVFSTKGELPKSSFSEFVAKTAAGPWQAALRTVGSSPLQHIPPQMQALGIISVAVGVLSLWINKVLWTPSRKYDQASNTVGKEYDAWEKEGILEHYWGEHIHLGVYEEPTRRTGLFANLPPRKNFIQAKLDFIDEMLRFGRMHPDQLQEQREKDQQQQQTQQTEENLSESNPTASQPAPPLKILDVGCGIGGTSRFLAKKF
;
A
#
# COMPACT_ATOMS: atom_id res chain seq x y z
N ARG A 1 6.37 -8.33 8.11
CA ARG A 1 7.85 -8.37 7.93
C ARG A 1 8.57 -9.30 8.93
N ARG A 2 8.28 -9.30 10.24
CA ARG A 2 8.96 -10.18 11.22
C ARG A 2 8.64 -11.69 11.07
N LEU A 3 7.43 -12.05 10.66
CA LEU A 3 7.01 -13.46 10.47
C LEU A 3 7.64 -14.15 9.25
N ALA A 4 7.96 -13.40 8.18
CA ALA A 4 8.62 -13.96 6.99
C ALA A 4 10.09 -14.33 7.25
N CYS A 5 10.77 -13.58 8.14
CA CYS A 5 12.16 -13.82 8.49
C CYS A 5 12.34 -15.06 9.38
N ALA A 6 11.39 -15.36 10.27
CA ALA A 6 11.43 -16.55 11.14
C ALA A 6 11.21 -17.85 10.35
N ARG A 7 10.26 -17.88 9.41
CA ARG A 7 9.99 -19.06 8.57
C ARG A 7 11.15 -19.41 7.63
N MET A 8 11.91 -18.42 7.16
CA MET A 8 13.07 -18.66 6.29
C MET A 8 14.27 -19.26 7.02
N LYS A 9 14.52 -18.86 8.29
CA LYS A 9 15.60 -19.45 9.10
C LYS A 9 15.33 -20.93 9.39
N SER A 10 14.08 -21.32 9.63
CA SER A 10 13.72 -22.74 9.80
C SER A 10 13.88 -23.56 8.51
N LEU A 11 13.55 -23.00 7.34
CA LEU A 11 13.72 -23.69 6.05
C LEU A 11 15.19 -23.92 5.69
N LEU A 12 16.07 -22.96 5.97
CA LEU A 12 17.52 -23.11 5.76
C LEU A 12 18.14 -24.18 6.67
N ILE A 13 17.67 -24.31 7.92
CA ILE A 13 18.13 -25.35 8.85
C ILE A 13 17.66 -26.74 8.40
N ILE A 14 16.43 -26.86 7.89
CA ILE A 14 15.90 -28.14 7.38
C ILE A 14 16.67 -28.60 6.13
N VAL A 15 17.02 -27.69 5.23
CA VAL A 15 17.83 -28.03 4.02
C VAL A 15 19.26 -28.43 4.40
N ALA A 16 19.86 -27.79 5.42
CA ALA A 16 21.18 -28.17 5.92
C ALA A 16 21.19 -29.54 6.62
N LEU A 17 20.12 -29.90 7.34
CA LEU A 17 19.99 -31.22 7.98
C LEU A 17 19.72 -32.35 6.96
N LEU A 18 18.96 -32.09 5.89
CA LEU A 18 18.73 -33.06 4.82
C LEU A 18 20.00 -33.36 4.00
N ALA A 19 20.90 -32.38 3.85
CA ALA A 19 22.18 -32.59 3.17
C ALA A 19 23.14 -33.49 3.97
N CYS A 20 22.95 -33.64 5.29
CA CYS A 20 23.83 -34.44 6.14
C CYS A 20 23.42 -35.94 6.21
N SER A 21 22.23 -36.31 5.71
CA SER A 21 21.73 -37.70 5.78
C SER A 21 21.95 -38.53 4.50
N VAL A 22 22.45 -37.94 3.40
CA VAL A 22 22.62 -38.64 2.11
C VAL A 22 24.00 -39.32 1.98
N GLN A 23 24.50 -39.92 3.07
CA GLN A 23 25.74 -40.71 3.04
C GLN A 23 25.56 -42.17 3.45
N SER A 24 24.33 -42.67 3.47
CA SER A 24 24.12 -44.12 3.60
C SER A 24 22.97 -44.60 2.71
N LYS A 25 23.28 -45.68 1.97
CA LYS A 25 22.40 -46.56 1.18
C LYS A 25 22.21 -46.20 -0.30
N GLN A 26 23.10 -46.80 -1.11
CA GLN A 26 22.72 -47.38 -2.39
C GLN A 26 21.67 -48.47 -2.14
N PHE A 27 20.48 -48.39 -2.74
CA PHE A 27 19.85 -49.48 -3.51
C PHE A 27 18.46 -49.09 -4.06
N PHE A 28 18.16 -49.63 -5.25
CA PHE A 28 16.85 -49.82 -5.90
C PHE A 28 16.28 -48.74 -6.85
N SER A 29 16.63 -48.93 -8.14
CA SER A 29 15.74 -49.24 -9.28
C SER A 29 14.47 -48.41 -9.58
N ARG A 30 14.47 -47.92 -10.83
CA ARG A 30 13.36 -47.72 -11.79
C ARG A 30 12.04 -47.07 -11.30
N GLY A 31 11.75 -45.93 -11.90
CA GLY A 31 10.39 -45.40 -12.02
C GLY A 31 10.37 -44.20 -12.96
N SER A 32 10.35 -44.44 -14.27
CA SER A 32 10.07 -43.41 -15.27
C SER A 32 8.59 -43.08 -15.22
N THR A 33 8.22 -41.89 -14.73
CA THR A 33 6.91 -41.30 -15.00
C THR A 33 7.07 -39.90 -15.60
N SER A 34 6.67 -39.84 -16.86
CA SER A 34 6.53 -38.65 -17.70
C SER A 34 5.54 -37.68 -17.06
N PHE A 35 6.02 -36.50 -16.64
CA PHE A 35 5.17 -35.37 -16.27
C PHE A 35 5.41 -34.24 -17.27
N LYS A 36 4.87 -34.42 -18.49
CA LYS A 36 4.65 -33.30 -19.41
C LYS A 36 3.33 -32.64 -19.05
N LYS A 37 3.35 -31.30 -19.05
CA LYS A 37 2.22 -30.37 -19.24
C LYS A 37 1.57 -29.79 -17.98
N VAL A 38 2.15 -28.72 -17.44
CA VAL A 38 1.38 -27.55 -16.95
C VAL A 38 2.24 -26.30 -17.20
N PHE A 39 1.60 -25.20 -17.60
CA PHE A 39 2.13 -23.87 -17.88
C PHE A 39 2.57 -23.58 -19.33
N SER A 40 1.56 -23.61 -20.20
CA SER A 40 1.44 -22.66 -21.30
C SER A 40 0.60 -21.47 -20.82
N THR A 41 1.23 -20.37 -20.41
CA THR A 41 0.63 -19.03 -20.48
C THR A 41 1.71 -18.01 -20.82
N LYS A 42 1.45 -17.24 -21.88
CA LYS A 42 2.30 -16.18 -22.40
C LYS A 42 2.41 -15.05 -21.37
N GLY A 43 3.60 -14.84 -20.84
CA GLY A 43 3.98 -13.63 -20.12
C GLY A 43 5.46 -13.39 -20.41
N GLU A 44 5.76 -12.39 -21.23
CA GLU A 44 7.14 -12.01 -21.55
C GLU A 44 7.81 -11.44 -20.30
N LEU A 45 8.49 -12.31 -19.56
CA LEU A 45 9.42 -11.96 -18.50
C LEU A 45 10.71 -11.37 -19.10
N PRO A 46 11.35 -10.37 -18.46
CA PRO A 46 12.58 -9.79 -18.97
C PRO A 46 13.67 -10.87 -19.08
N LYS A 47 14.21 -11.03 -20.29
CA LYS A 47 15.17 -12.05 -20.71
C LYS A 47 16.59 -11.84 -20.15
N SER A 48 16.74 -11.44 -18.89
CA SER A 48 18.06 -11.59 -18.24
C SER A 48 18.24 -13.06 -17.91
N SER A 49 18.72 -13.81 -18.90
CA SER A 49 18.90 -15.26 -18.79
C SER A 49 19.81 -15.57 -17.60
N PHE A 50 19.47 -16.59 -16.82
CA PHE A 50 20.35 -17.10 -15.75
C PHE A 50 21.78 -17.34 -16.27
N SER A 51 21.90 -17.78 -17.53
CA SER A 51 23.18 -17.93 -18.22
C SER A 51 24.00 -16.65 -18.30
N GLU A 52 23.37 -15.49 -18.45
CA GLU A 52 24.03 -14.19 -18.53
C GLU A 52 24.52 -13.71 -17.16
N PHE A 53 23.75 -13.99 -16.10
CA PHE A 53 24.18 -13.75 -14.72
C PHE A 53 25.34 -14.66 -14.32
N VAL A 54 25.27 -15.94 -14.67
CA VAL A 54 26.37 -16.90 -14.47
C VAL A 54 27.60 -16.48 -15.27
N ALA A 55 27.44 -16.05 -16.54
CA ALA A 55 28.55 -15.59 -17.37
C ALA A 55 29.22 -14.32 -16.80
N LYS A 56 28.44 -13.32 -16.35
CA LYS A 56 28.97 -12.10 -15.71
C LYS A 56 29.64 -12.38 -14.37
N THR A 57 29.12 -13.33 -13.60
CA THR A 57 29.71 -13.74 -12.31
C THR A 57 30.98 -14.57 -12.51
N ALA A 58 31.00 -15.45 -13.53
CA ALA A 58 32.16 -16.23 -13.92
C ALA A 58 33.28 -15.35 -14.50
N ALA A 59 32.94 -14.25 -15.19
CA ALA A 59 33.89 -13.33 -15.82
C ALA A 59 34.41 -12.19 -14.90
N GLY A 60 34.03 -12.17 -13.61
CA GLY A 60 34.46 -11.13 -12.67
C GLY A 60 35.96 -11.19 -12.34
N PRO A 61 36.53 -10.13 -11.73
CA PRO A 61 37.95 -10.03 -11.35
C PRO A 61 38.43 -11.11 -10.36
N TRP A 62 37.52 -11.95 -9.85
CA TRP A 62 37.82 -13.15 -9.08
C TRP A 62 38.64 -14.19 -9.84
N GLN A 63 38.64 -14.19 -11.19
CA GLN A 63 39.53 -15.06 -11.97
C GLN A 63 41.01 -14.78 -11.69
N ALA A 64 41.38 -13.53 -11.41
CA ALA A 64 42.75 -13.17 -11.02
C ALA A 64 43.08 -13.69 -9.60
N ALA A 65 42.11 -13.67 -8.69
CA ALA A 65 42.24 -14.21 -7.34
C ALA A 65 42.35 -15.75 -7.32
N LEU A 66 41.68 -16.46 -8.23
CA LEU A 66 41.79 -17.91 -8.38
C LEU A 66 43.18 -18.34 -8.90
N ARG A 67 43.84 -17.51 -9.73
CA ARG A 67 45.20 -17.80 -10.22
C ARG A 67 46.26 -17.69 -9.12
N THR A 68 46.06 -16.81 -8.13
CA THR A 68 46.97 -16.67 -6.97
C THR A 68 46.83 -17.77 -5.92
N VAL A 69 45.78 -18.61 -5.99
CA VAL A 69 45.58 -19.75 -5.08
C VAL A 69 46.22 -21.05 -5.63
N GLY A 70 46.73 -21.03 -6.87
CA GLY A 70 47.29 -22.21 -7.55
C GLY A 70 48.66 -22.70 -7.05
N SER A 71 49.26 -22.07 -6.04
CA SER A 71 50.61 -22.43 -5.55
C SER A 71 50.64 -22.96 -4.11
N SER A 72 49.54 -23.52 -3.60
CA SER A 72 49.52 -24.20 -2.29
C SER A 72 49.44 -25.73 -2.44
N PRO A 73 50.10 -26.51 -1.56
CA PRO A 73 50.22 -27.97 -1.66
C PRO A 73 48.94 -28.62 -1.14
N LEU A 74 47.88 -28.62 -1.95
CA LEU A 74 46.60 -29.27 -1.65
C LEU A 74 46.19 -30.15 -2.84
N GLN A 75 47.08 -31.06 -3.23
CA GLN A 75 46.88 -31.97 -4.37
C GLN A 75 46.12 -33.26 -4.03
N HIS A 76 45.55 -33.41 -2.83
CA HIS A 76 44.78 -34.63 -2.51
C HIS A 76 43.49 -34.36 -1.75
N ILE A 77 42.62 -33.51 -2.31
CA ILE A 77 41.21 -33.51 -1.91
C ILE A 77 40.54 -34.68 -2.64
N PRO A 78 39.94 -35.66 -1.93
CA PRO A 78 39.27 -36.78 -2.59
C PRO A 78 38.13 -36.25 -3.48
N PRO A 79 37.89 -36.88 -4.65
CA PRO A 79 36.95 -36.37 -5.66
C PRO A 79 35.54 -36.14 -5.10
N GLN A 80 35.13 -36.91 -4.08
CA GLN A 80 33.86 -36.70 -3.37
C GLN A 80 33.75 -35.32 -2.68
N MET A 81 34.84 -34.79 -2.14
CA MET A 81 34.83 -33.52 -1.40
C MET A 81 34.90 -32.32 -2.35
N GLN A 82 35.49 -32.50 -3.54
CA GLN A 82 35.41 -31.51 -4.63
C GLN A 82 33.98 -31.37 -5.17
N ALA A 83 33.27 -32.49 -5.35
CA ALA A 83 31.88 -32.50 -5.82
C ALA A 83 30.93 -31.78 -4.84
N LEU A 84 31.09 -32.02 -3.53
CA LEU A 84 30.31 -31.33 -2.49
C LEU A 84 30.58 -29.82 -2.45
N GLY A 85 31.84 -29.43 -2.63
CA GLY A 85 32.23 -28.02 -2.76
C GLY A 85 31.49 -27.32 -3.91
N ILE A 86 31.49 -27.93 -5.10
CA ILE A 86 30.81 -27.38 -6.29
C ILE A 86 29.29 -27.27 -6.08
N ILE A 87 28.66 -28.29 -5.49
CA ILE A 87 27.21 -28.28 -5.23
C ILE A 87 26.84 -27.16 -4.26
N SER A 88 27.59 -26.98 -3.18
CA SER A 88 27.32 -25.91 -2.20
C SER A 88 27.40 -24.50 -2.81
N VAL A 89 28.39 -24.26 -3.69
CA VAL A 89 28.51 -23.00 -4.43
C VAL A 89 27.34 -22.83 -5.38
N ALA A 90 26.95 -23.87 -6.11
CA ALA A 90 25.81 -23.81 -7.04
C ALA A 90 24.49 -23.49 -6.31
N VAL A 91 24.25 -24.12 -5.16
CA VAL A 91 23.06 -23.85 -4.32
C VAL A 91 23.10 -22.43 -3.76
N GLY A 92 24.27 -21.94 -3.34
CA GLY A 92 24.44 -20.56 -2.89
C GLY A 92 24.10 -19.53 -3.98
N VAL A 93 24.64 -19.72 -5.19
CA VAL A 93 24.36 -18.85 -6.35
C VAL A 93 22.88 -18.89 -6.73
N LEU A 94 22.27 -20.07 -6.76
CA LEU A 94 20.85 -20.23 -7.06
C LEU A 94 19.98 -19.54 -6.01
N SER A 95 20.32 -19.67 -4.73
CA SER A 95 19.61 -19.02 -3.64
C SER A 95 19.69 -17.50 -3.74
N LEU A 96 20.87 -16.94 -4.04
CA LEU A 96 21.04 -15.49 -4.26
C LEU A 96 20.24 -14.99 -5.47
N TRP A 97 20.19 -15.78 -6.56
CA TRP A 97 19.40 -15.43 -7.74
C TRP A 97 17.90 -15.44 -7.45
N ILE A 98 17.39 -16.50 -6.80
CA ILE A 98 15.98 -16.56 -6.36
C ILE A 98 15.65 -15.38 -5.45
N ASN A 99 16.54 -15.07 -4.50
CA ASN A 99 16.39 -13.92 -3.61
C ASN A 99 16.28 -12.63 -4.43
N LYS A 100 17.18 -12.41 -5.38
CA LYS A 100 17.15 -11.22 -6.24
C LYS A 100 15.83 -11.11 -7.03
N VAL A 101 15.34 -12.22 -7.59
CA VAL A 101 14.08 -12.22 -8.36
C VAL A 101 12.88 -11.94 -7.45
N LEU A 102 12.82 -12.57 -6.27
CA LEU A 102 11.69 -12.42 -5.34
C LEU A 102 11.68 -11.06 -4.62
N TRP A 103 12.84 -10.45 -4.40
CA TRP A 103 12.94 -9.15 -3.72
C TRP A 103 13.02 -7.95 -4.66
N THR A 104 13.15 -8.16 -5.97
CA THR A 104 13.04 -7.04 -6.92
C THR A 104 11.56 -6.70 -7.09
N PRO A 105 11.11 -5.50 -6.68
CA PRO A 105 9.72 -5.11 -6.85
C PRO A 105 9.37 -5.10 -8.35
N SER A 106 8.20 -5.63 -8.69
CA SER A 106 7.75 -5.76 -10.09
C SER A 106 7.51 -4.42 -10.79
N ARG A 107 7.44 -3.30 -10.03
CA ARG A 107 7.15 -1.96 -10.56
C ARG A 107 8.29 -1.00 -10.23
N LYS A 108 8.81 -0.32 -11.25
CA LYS A 108 9.69 0.86 -11.06
C LYS A 108 8.80 2.06 -10.83
N TYR A 109 8.95 2.71 -9.67
CA TYR A 109 8.29 3.98 -9.39
C TYR A 109 9.14 5.09 -9.99
N ASP A 110 8.65 5.70 -11.07
CA ASP A 110 9.21 6.95 -11.56
C ASP A 110 8.50 8.10 -10.84
N GLN A 111 9.26 8.83 -10.02
CA GLN A 111 8.73 9.92 -9.20
C GLN A 111 8.26 11.12 -10.03
N ALA A 112 8.66 11.23 -11.31
CA ALA A 112 8.27 12.35 -12.16
C ALA A 112 7.11 12.03 -13.10
N SER A 113 6.98 10.78 -13.56
CA SER A 113 6.02 10.43 -14.63
C SER A 113 4.78 9.65 -14.19
N ASN A 114 4.82 8.98 -13.03
CA ASN A 114 3.75 8.08 -12.54
C ASN A 114 3.20 8.52 -11.18
N THR A 115 3.02 9.83 -10.99
CA THR A 115 2.44 10.39 -9.77
C THR A 115 0.94 10.47 -9.87
N VAL A 116 0.25 10.30 -8.74
CA VAL A 116 -1.20 10.54 -8.64
C VAL A 116 -1.55 11.95 -9.10
N GLY A 117 -0.77 12.97 -8.69
CA GLY A 117 -1.01 14.37 -9.08
C GLY A 117 -1.12 14.58 -10.59
N LYS A 118 -0.18 14.04 -11.37
CA LYS A 118 -0.20 14.14 -12.84
C LYS A 118 -1.48 13.59 -13.49
N GLU A 119 -2.04 12.50 -12.97
CA GLU A 119 -3.31 11.96 -13.48
C GLU A 119 -4.49 12.87 -13.12
N TYR A 120 -4.50 13.41 -11.89
CA TYR A 120 -5.51 14.41 -11.49
C TYR A 120 -5.39 15.70 -12.33
N ASP A 121 -4.18 16.19 -12.59
CA ASP A 121 -3.94 17.37 -13.43
C ASP A 121 -4.41 17.13 -14.88
N ALA A 122 -4.23 15.91 -15.40
CA ALA A 122 -4.71 15.53 -16.73
C ALA A 122 -6.24 15.50 -16.78
N TRP A 123 -6.87 14.88 -15.79
CA TRP A 123 -8.33 14.79 -15.68
C TRP A 123 -9.00 16.15 -15.44
N GLU A 124 -8.37 17.05 -14.69
CA GLU A 124 -8.82 18.44 -14.50
C GLU A 124 -8.75 19.22 -15.81
N LYS A 125 -7.64 19.11 -16.57
CA LYS A 125 -7.51 19.76 -17.89
C LYS A 125 -8.55 19.28 -18.90
N GLU A 126 -8.90 18.01 -18.85
CA GLU A 126 -9.88 17.40 -19.74
C GLU A 126 -11.34 17.66 -19.29
N GLY A 127 -11.56 18.09 -18.04
CA GLY A 127 -12.89 18.37 -17.49
C GLY A 127 -13.78 17.12 -17.32
N ILE A 128 -13.20 15.92 -17.39
CA ILE A 128 -13.93 14.65 -17.44
C ILE A 128 -14.58 14.36 -16.08
N LEU A 129 -13.90 14.68 -14.98
CA LEU A 129 -14.41 14.41 -13.64
C LEU A 129 -15.58 15.34 -13.31
N GLU A 130 -15.49 16.61 -13.68
CA GLU A 130 -16.55 17.61 -13.53
C GLU A 130 -17.80 17.16 -14.29
N HIS A 131 -17.63 16.66 -15.51
CA HIS A 131 -18.74 16.21 -16.36
C HIS A 131 -19.47 14.98 -15.79
N TYR A 132 -18.73 13.96 -15.32
CA TYR A 132 -19.33 12.70 -14.87
C TYR A 132 -19.67 12.67 -13.36
N TRP A 133 -18.88 13.35 -12.53
CA TRP A 133 -18.99 13.29 -11.07
C TRP A 133 -19.61 14.56 -10.47
N GLY A 134 -19.69 15.66 -11.22
CA GLY A 134 -20.15 16.95 -10.72
C GLY A 134 -19.15 17.55 -9.72
N GLU A 135 -19.65 18.27 -8.71
CA GLU A 135 -18.80 18.98 -7.74
C GLU A 135 -18.04 18.06 -6.76
N HIS A 136 -18.47 16.80 -6.61
CA HIS A 136 -17.97 15.89 -5.57
C HIS A 136 -17.34 14.63 -6.17
N ILE A 137 -16.03 14.46 -6.03
CA ILE A 137 -15.27 13.28 -6.52
C ILE A 137 -15.15 12.21 -5.43
N HIS A 138 -16.30 11.74 -4.93
CA HIS A 138 -16.33 10.58 -4.04
C HIS A 138 -17.65 9.83 -4.23
N LEU A 139 -17.68 8.62 -3.68
CA LEU A 139 -18.89 7.80 -3.63
C LEU A 139 -19.90 8.40 -2.65
N GLY A 140 -21.15 7.95 -2.74
CA GLY A 140 -22.22 8.35 -1.83
C GLY A 140 -22.61 7.24 -0.87
N VAL A 141 -23.22 7.62 0.26
CA VAL A 141 -23.92 6.68 1.13
C VAL A 141 -25.35 6.52 0.62
N TYR A 142 -25.63 5.31 0.19
CA TYR A 142 -27.00 4.84 0.07
C TYR A 142 -27.30 4.21 1.41
N GLU A 143 -28.24 4.80 2.15
CA GLU A 143 -28.78 4.09 3.31
C GLU A 143 -29.31 2.76 2.79
N GLU A 144 -28.93 1.68 3.49
CA GLU A 144 -29.65 0.43 3.36
C GLU A 144 -31.10 0.79 3.65
N PRO A 145 -32.01 0.69 2.66
CA PRO A 145 -33.40 0.91 2.96
C PRO A 145 -33.68 -0.07 4.08
N THR A 146 -34.33 0.37 5.16
CA THR A 146 -35.31 -0.47 5.81
C THR A 146 -36.04 -1.17 4.67
N ARG A 147 -35.71 -2.46 4.41
CA ARG A 147 -36.21 -3.22 3.26
C ARG A 147 -37.66 -2.83 3.14
N ARG A 148 -38.04 -2.09 2.09
CA ARG A 148 -39.40 -1.52 2.00
C ARG A 148 -40.36 -2.64 2.38
N THR A 149 -41.03 -2.58 3.52
CA THR A 149 -41.75 -3.77 3.98
C THR A 149 -42.98 -3.95 3.09
N GLY A 150 -43.28 -5.20 2.73
CA GLY A 150 -44.40 -5.52 1.84
C GLY A 150 -44.04 -5.49 0.34
N LEU A 151 -45.00 -5.09 -0.49
CA LEU A 151 -44.98 -5.33 -1.95
C LEU A 151 -43.83 -4.63 -2.70
N PHE A 152 -43.19 -3.63 -2.09
CA PHE A 152 -42.11 -2.86 -2.70
C PHE A 152 -40.71 -3.18 -2.14
N ALA A 153 -40.58 -4.26 -1.36
CA ALA A 153 -39.31 -4.71 -0.75
C ALA A 153 -38.18 -4.93 -1.74
N ASN A 154 -38.52 -5.38 -2.95
CA ASN A 154 -37.56 -5.68 -4.01
C ASN A 154 -37.28 -4.48 -4.92
N LEU A 155 -37.86 -3.30 -4.66
CA LEU A 155 -37.52 -2.12 -5.44
C LEU A 155 -36.30 -1.41 -4.84
N PRO A 156 -35.31 -1.04 -5.67
CA PRO A 156 -34.14 -0.31 -5.20
C PRO A 156 -34.56 1.05 -4.59
N PRO A 157 -33.85 1.53 -3.55
CA PRO A 157 -34.03 2.88 -3.03
C PRO A 157 -33.91 3.90 -4.16
N ARG A 158 -34.85 4.84 -4.22
CA ARG A 158 -34.75 5.98 -5.14
C ARG A 158 -34.01 7.11 -4.45
N LYS A 159 -32.69 6.96 -4.28
CA LYS A 159 -31.83 8.04 -3.81
C LYS A 159 -30.98 8.56 -4.96
N ASN A 160 -31.01 9.87 -5.16
CA ASN A 160 -30.20 10.52 -6.19
C ASN A 160 -28.71 10.44 -5.82
N PHE A 161 -27.86 10.22 -6.81
CA PHE A 161 -26.41 10.11 -6.64
C PHE A 161 -25.79 11.36 -5.99
N ILE A 162 -26.25 12.56 -6.37
CA ILE A 162 -25.78 13.83 -5.79
C ILE A 162 -26.11 13.88 -4.29
N GLN A 163 -27.35 13.54 -3.91
CA GLN A 163 -27.75 13.53 -2.51
C GLN A 163 -26.98 12.47 -1.71
N ALA A 164 -26.77 11.28 -2.28
CA ALA A 164 -25.99 10.24 -1.63
C ALA A 164 -24.56 10.70 -1.32
N LYS A 165 -23.94 11.52 -2.18
CA LYS A 165 -22.63 12.13 -1.92
C LYS A 165 -22.70 13.16 -0.79
N LEU A 166 -23.67 14.06 -0.80
CA LEU A 166 -23.82 15.03 0.30
C LEU A 166 -24.02 14.34 1.65
N ASP A 167 -24.84 13.29 1.68
CA ASP A 167 -25.07 12.50 2.88
C ASP A 167 -23.82 11.72 3.32
N PHE A 168 -22.94 11.34 2.39
CA PHE A 168 -21.62 10.80 2.73
C PHE A 168 -20.75 11.83 3.46
N ILE A 169 -20.80 13.11 3.06
CA ILE A 169 -20.08 14.18 3.77
C ILE A 169 -20.60 14.28 5.20
N ASP A 170 -21.92 14.24 5.38
CA ASP A 170 -22.54 14.30 6.71
C ASP A 170 -22.16 13.08 7.58
N GLU A 171 -22.07 11.89 6.99
CA GLU A 171 -21.58 10.70 7.70
C GLU A 171 -20.09 10.82 8.05
N MET A 172 -19.26 11.42 7.19
CA MET A 172 -17.84 11.70 7.51
C MET A 172 -17.69 12.74 8.62
N LEU A 173 -18.53 13.78 8.63
CA LEU A 173 -18.59 14.74 9.72
C LEU A 173 -19.00 14.07 11.03
N ARG A 174 -20.01 13.20 10.99
CA ARG A 174 -20.44 12.39 12.13
C ARG A 174 -19.33 11.47 12.63
N PHE A 175 -18.65 10.77 11.72
CA PHE A 175 -17.51 9.90 12.03
C PHE A 175 -16.37 10.68 12.69
N GLY A 176 -16.09 11.89 12.18
CA GLY A 176 -15.13 12.85 12.75
C GLY A 176 -15.60 13.52 14.04
N ARG A 177 -16.77 13.16 14.58
CA ARG A 177 -17.40 13.79 15.76
C ARG A 177 -17.61 15.30 15.61
N MET A 178 -17.72 15.79 14.37
CA MET A 178 -18.03 17.17 14.04
C MET A 178 -19.53 17.29 13.75
N HIS A 179 -20.34 17.27 14.81
CA HIS A 179 -21.78 17.44 14.67
C HIS A 179 -22.13 18.94 14.59
N PRO A 180 -22.75 19.44 13.51
CA PRO A 180 -23.06 20.85 13.33
C PRO A 180 -23.79 21.45 14.53
N ASP A 181 -24.83 20.77 15.01
CA ASP A 181 -25.68 21.26 16.09
C ASP A 181 -24.91 21.33 17.42
N GLN A 182 -24.04 20.37 17.71
CA GLN A 182 -23.24 20.36 18.94
C GLN A 182 -22.16 21.45 18.92
N LEU A 183 -21.57 21.70 17.75
CA LEU A 183 -20.57 22.75 17.55
C LEU A 183 -21.18 24.15 17.63
N GLN A 184 -22.42 24.32 17.15
CA GLN A 184 -23.16 25.57 17.29
C GLN A 184 -23.54 25.83 18.75
N GLU A 185 -24.12 24.85 19.44
CA GLU A 185 -24.48 24.97 20.86
C GLU A 185 -23.27 25.28 21.75
N GLN A 186 -22.14 24.61 21.50
CA GLN A 186 -20.91 24.85 22.25
C GLN A 186 -20.36 26.26 21.98
N ARG A 187 -20.41 26.75 20.72
CA ARG A 187 -20.03 28.13 20.40
C ARG A 187 -20.95 29.17 21.05
N GLU A 188 -22.25 28.93 21.11
CA GLU A 188 -23.20 29.83 21.76
C GLU A 188 -22.94 29.91 23.27
N LYS A 189 -22.66 28.77 23.91
CA LYS A 189 -22.26 28.72 25.32
C LYS A 189 -20.94 29.46 25.57
N ASP A 190 -19.94 29.24 24.72
CA ASP A 190 -18.63 29.92 24.83
C ASP A 190 -18.79 31.43 24.61
N GLN A 191 -19.63 31.85 23.66
CA GLN A 191 -19.97 33.26 23.43
C GLN A 191 -20.70 33.87 24.62
N GLN A 192 -21.67 33.16 25.19
CA GLN A 192 -22.45 33.65 26.32
C GLN A 192 -21.57 33.77 27.57
N GLN A 193 -20.63 32.85 27.77
CA GLN A 193 -19.62 32.94 28.83
C GLN A 193 -18.67 34.12 28.61
N GLN A 194 -18.17 34.31 27.39
CA GLN A 194 -17.31 35.44 27.05
C GLN A 194 -18.04 36.78 27.20
N GLN A 195 -19.30 36.87 26.76
CA GLN A 195 -20.12 38.06 26.96
C GLN A 195 -20.38 38.32 28.44
N THR A 196 -20.63 37.28 29.24
CA THR A 196 -20.82 37.42 30.70
C THR A 196 -19.53 37.93 31.35
N GLN A 197 -18.37 37.34 31.02
CA GLN A 197 -17.07 37.79 31.51
C GLN A 197 -16.76 39.23 31.10
N GLN A 198 -17.01 39.58 29.83
CA GLN A 198 -16.85 40.95 29.33
C GLN A 198 -17.86 41.91 29.96
N THR A 199 -19.06 41.48 30.29
CA THR A 199 -20.06 42.33 30.97
C THR A 199 -19.66 42.58 32.42
N GLU A 200 -19.11 41.58 33.11
CA GLU A 200 -18.54 41.73 34.45
C GLU A 200 -17.32 42.67 34.44
N GLU A 201 -16.47 42.59 33.41
CA GLU A 201 -15.32 43.48 33.23
C GLU A 201 -15.77 44.92 32.84
N ASN A 202 -16.71 45.07 31.89
CA ASN A 202 -17.23 46.38 31.46
C ASN A 202 -18.13 47.05 32.51
N LEU A 203 -18.67 46.34 33.51
CA LEU A 203 -19.33 46.99 34.66
C LEU A 203 -18.33 47.80 35.51
N SER A 204 -17.02 47.63 35.29
CA SER A 204 -15.95 48.44 35.88
C SER A 204 -15.49 49.61 34.99
N GLU A 205 -15.87 49.67 33.70
CA GLU A 205 -15.40 50.72 32.78
C GLU A 205 -16.47 51.07 31.73
N SER A 206 -16.99 52.30 31.80
CA SER A 206 -18.16 52.76 31.04
C SER A 206 -17.88 52.94 29.54
N ASN A 207 -18.16 51.94 28.70
CA ASN A 207 -18.40 52.14 27.26
C ASN A 207 -19.11 50.95 26.57
N PRO A 208 -20.30 51.10 25.96
CA PRO A 208 -20.99 49.98 25.32
C PRO A 208 -20.49 49.78 23.87
N THR A 209 -19.73 48.70 23.62
CA THR A 209 -19.35 48.29 22.26
C THR A 209 -20.21 47.12 21.79
N ALA A 210 -20.80 47.27 20.60
CA ALA A 210 -21.73 46.34 19.98
C ALA A 210 -21.14 44.93 19.75
N SER A 211 -21.94 43.90 20.05
CA SER A 211 -21.60 42.48 19.94
C SER A 211 -21.26 42.09 18.50
N GLN A 212 -20.04 41.55 18.32
CA GLN A 212 -19.60 41.00 17.04
C GLN A 212 -20.07 39.54 16.91
N PRO A 213 -20.47 39.08 15.71
CA PRO A 213 -20.79 37.68 15.48
C PRO A 213 -19.53 36.81 15.66
N ALA A 214 -19.71 35.59 16.14
CA ALA A 214 -18.59 34.67 16.33
C ALA A 214 -17.86 34.36 15.01
N PRO A 215 -16.54 34.13 15.08
CA PRO A 215 -15.74 33.79 13.92
C PRO A 215 -16.17 32.43 13.31
N PRO A 216 -16.03 32.27 11.98
CA PRO A 216 -16.35 31.02 11.29
C PRO A 216 -15.40 29.88 11.68
N LEU A 217 -15.85 28.63 11.56
CA LEU A 217 -15.00 27.47 11.84
C LEU A 217 -13.88 27.35 10.82
N LYS A 218 -12.70 26.93 11.29
CA LYS A 218 -11.55 26.61 10.45
C LYS A 218 -11.49 25.10 10.25
N ILE A 219 -11.66 24.65 9.01
CA ILE A 219 -11.67 23.22 8.65
C ILE A 219 -10.54 22.98 7.63
N LEU A 220 -9.77 21.90 7.83
CA LEU A 220 -8.74 21.44 6.89
C LEU A 220 -9.26 20.23 6.10
N ASP A 221 -9.39 20.38 4.79
CA ASP A 221 -9.82 19.33 3.86
C ASP A 221 -8.61 18.75 3.11
N VAL A 222 -8.08 17.62 3.59
CA VAL A 222 -6.89 16.97 3.00
C VAL A 222 -7.30 16.15 1.79
N GLY A 223 -6.92 16.59 0.59
CA GLY A 223 -7.33 15.96 -0.66
C GLY A 223 -8.72 16.42 -1.11
N CYS A 224 -8.93 17.74 -1.11
CA CYS A 224 -10.21 18.40 -1.42
C CYS A 224 -10.77 18.15 -2.84
N GLY A 225 -9.97 17.54 -3.74
CA GLY A 225 -10.34 17.34 -5.14
C GLY A 225 -10.64 18.69 -5.82
N ILE A 226 -11.78 18.78 -6.50
CA ILE A 226 -12.28 20.03 -7.13
C ILE A 226 -12.88 21.00 -6.09
N GLY A 227 -13.01 20.58 -4.82
CA GLY A 227 -13.43 21.46 -3.72
C GLY A 227 -14.93 21.55 -3.47
N GLY A 228 -15.76 20.66 -4.04
CA GLY A 228 -17.21 20.63 -3.75
C GLY A 228 -17.50 20.38 -2.27
N THR A 229 -16.78 19.46 -1.62
CA THR A 229 -16.91 19.20 -0.19
C THR A 229 -16.52 20.43 0.64
N SER A 230 -15.41 21.09 0.31
CA SER A 230 -14.97 22.29 1.03
C SER A 230 -16.01 23.43 0.92
N ARG A 231 -16.63 23.61 -0.25
CA ARG A 231 -17.71 24.59 -0.46
C ARG A 231 -18.97 24.24 0.33
N PHE A 232 -19.34 22.97 0.35
CA PHE A 232 -20.46 22.47 1.14
C PHE A 232 -20.25 22.73 2.64
N LEU A 233 -19.04 22.48 3.15
CA LEU A 233 -18.66 22.74 4.54
C LEU A 233 -18.68 24.24 4.87
N ALA A 234 -18.13 25.08 4.00
CA ALA A 234 -18.13 26.55 4.20
C ALA A 234 -19.55 27.15 4.23
N LYS A 235 -20.52 26.52 3.56
CA LYS A 235 -21.93 26.94 3.64
C LYS A 235 -22.59 26.51 4.96
N LYS A 236 -22.07 25.46 5.61
CA LYS A 236 -22.69 24.82 6.77
C LYS A 236 -22.17 25.34 8.12
N PHE A 237 -20.96 25.90 8.18
CA PHE A 237 -20.24 26.23 9.43
C PHE A 237 -19.70 27.66 9.49
#